data_AF-A0A0R3QDC5-F1
#
_entry.id   AF-A0A0R3QDC5-F1
#
_cell.length_a   1.000
_cell.length_b   1.000
_cell.length_c   1.000
_cell.angle_alpha   90.00
_cell.angle_beta   90.00
_cell.angle_gamma   90.00
#
_symmetry.space_group_name_H-M   'P 1'
#
loop_
_entity.id
_entity.type
_entity.pdbx_description
1 polymer ?
#
loop_
_entity_poly.entity_id
_entity_poly.type
_entity_poly.pdbx_seq_one_letter_code
_entity_poly.pdbx_strand_id
1 'polypeptide(L)'
;MPGFIAKKLCPQLRIVHGCFDKYREASSVARKIFRDYDPDFYADGLDEAYLDLTTYIQNRFRTGSVEHERIRYMGECVCRLPLVAENEIHHLNKAEITEEICTKCKKLRKCVRDHITFGVDIDEVVREMRFRVEQAVGLTCSAGIAPNSLLAKVCSDINKPNGQYRLLNEREAVLTFLKDLPIRKISGIGPVMEAVLKGIGLEKCVDFYERRGIISLLFTQRSYEYFLRIALGISQVFSADQKMRRKSISTERTFHPTGDLGTLLEEMLCRYFFSFG
;
A
#
# COMPACT_ATOMS: atom_id res chain seq x y z
N MET A 1 -16.12 6.87 -5.55
CA MET A 1 -16.71 7.50 -6.75
C MET A 1 -17.86 6.62 -7.26
N PRO A 2 -19.08 7.14 -7.45
CA PRO A 2 -20.20 6.36 -7.99
C PRO A 2 -19.93 5.85 -9.42
N GLY A 3 -20.37 4.63 -9.73
CA GLY A 3 -20.07 3.97 -11.01
C GLY A 3 -20.59 4.72 -12.24
N PHE A 4 -21.79 5.33 -12.15
CA PHE A 4 -22.36 6.12 -13.25
C PHE A 4 -21.56 7.41 -13.52
N ILE A 5 -20.95 8.02 -12.50
CA ILE A 5 -20.06 9.18 -12.68
C ILE A 5 -18.78 8.73 -13.37
N ALA A 6 -18.18 7.62 -12.91
CA ALA A 6 -16.98 7.06 -13.52
C ALA A 6 -17.19 6.72 -15.01
N LYS A 7 -18.37 6.19 -15.36
CA LYS A 7 -18.78 5.90 -16.74
C LYS A 7 -18.98 7.14 -17.60
N LYS A 8 -19.44 8.25 -17.03
CA LYS A 8 -19.49 9.54 -17.75
C LYS A 8 -18.09 10.09 -18.03
N LEU A 9 -17.16 9.92 -17.10
CA LEU A 9 -15.76 10.33 -17.28
C LEU A 9 -14.98 9.41 -18.25
N CYS A 10 -15.35 8.12 -18.31
CA CYS A 10 -14.71 7.11 -19.15
C CYS A 10 -15.77 6.12 -19.68
N PRO A 11 -16.36 6.38 -20.86
CA PRO A 11 -17.44 5.55 -21.41
C PRO A 11 -17.05 4.07 -21.59
N GLN A 12 -15.81 3.82 -22.00
CA GLN A 12 -15.22 2.50 -22.22
C GLN A 12 -14.85 1.74 -20.93
N LEU A 13 -14.99 2.37 -19.74
CA LEU A 13 -14.65 1.77 -18.45
C LEU A 13 -15.32 0.40 -18.27
N ARG A 14 -14.59 -0.62 -17.84
CA ARG A 14 -15.20 -1.92 -17.48
C ARG A 14 -15.28 -2.02 -15.97
N ILE A 15 -16.50 -2.11 -15.43
CA ILE A 15 -16.73 -2.29 -14.00
C ILE A 15 -16.79 -3.79 -13.73
N VAL A 16 -15.86 -4.29 -12.91
CA VAL A 16 -15.78 -5.69 -12.51
C VAL A 16 -16.17 -5.79 -11.05
N HIS A 17 -17.04 -6.75 -10.71
CA HIS A 17 -17.43 -6.99 -9.32
C HIS A 17 -16.26 -7.47 -8.47
N GLY A 18 -16.21 -7.01 -7.22
CA GLY A 18 -15.18 -7.40 -6.27
C GLY A 18 -15.27 -8.88 -5.89
N CYS A 19 -14.12 -9.51 -5.70
CA CYS A 19 -14.01 -10.89 -5.22
C CYS A 19 -13.09 -10.92 -4.00
N PHE A 20 -13.67 -10.74 -2.80
CA PHE A 20 -12.90 -10.57 -1.56
C PHE A 20 -12.05 -11.79 -1.18
N ASP A 21 -12.46 -13.00 -1.56
CA ASP A 21 -11.67 -14.20 -1.28
C ASP A 21 -10.35 -14.19 -2.04
N LYS A 22 -10.36 -13.79 -3.32
CA LYS A 22 -9.14 -13.60 -4.11
C LYS A 22 -8.25 -12.51 -3.55
N TYR A 23 -8.83 -11.43 -3.02
CA TYR A 23 -8.06 -10.35 -2.40
C TYR A 23 -7.40 -10.81 -1.10
N ARG A 24 -8.12 -11.57 -0.28
CA ARG A 24 -7.58 -12.18 0.96
C ARG A 24 -6.48 -13.20 0.66
N GLU A 25 -6.66 -14.01 -0.37
CA GLU A 25 -5.66 -14.98 -0.82
C GLU A 25 -4.36 -14.28 -1.25
N ALA A 26 -4.46 -13.30 -2.15
CA ALA A 26 -3.33 -12.50 -2.61
C ALA A 26 -2.63 -11.78 -1.44
N SER A 27 -3.42 -11.16 -0.55
CA SER A 27 -2.91 -10.50 0.66
C SER A 27 -2.18 -11.49 1.58
N SER A 28 -2.73 -12.70 1.79
CA SER A 28 -2.12 -13.74 2.61
C SER A 28 -0.76 -14.18 2.07
N VAL A 29 -0.63 -14.34 0.75
CA VAL A 29 0.65 -14.68 0.10
C VAL A 29 1.67 -13.56 0.28
N ALA A 30 1.31 -12.30 0.00
CA ALA A 30 2.21 -11.16 0.20
C ALA A 30 2.65 -11.03 1.67
N ARG A 31 1.73 -11.21 2.62
CA ARG A 31 2.01 -11.17 4.06
C ARG A 31 2.92 -12.30 4.56
N LYS A 32 2.97 -13.45 3.87
CA LYS A 32 3.97 -14.49 4.19
C LYS A 32 5.37 -13.99 3.85
N ILE A 33 5.53 -13.31 2.71
CA ILE A 33 6.80 -12.72 2.28
C ILE A 33 7.22 -11.62 3.26
N PHE A 34 6.32 -10.71 3.64
CA PHE A 34 6.61 -9.63 4.59
C PHE A 34 7.14 -10.16 5.93
N ARG A 35 6.61 -11.29 6.40
CA ARG A 35 7.02 -11.95 7.65
C ARG A 35 8.48 -12.42 7.67
N ASP A 36 9.08 -12.65 6.50
CA ASP A 36 10.49 -13.00 6.39
C ASP A 36 11.41 -11.80 6.64
N TYR A 37 10.89 -10.58 6.46
CA TYR A 37 11.61 -9.32 6.64
C TYR A 37 11.33 -8.71 8.01
N ASP A 38 10.10 -8.80 8.47
CA ASP A 38 9.67 -8.36 9.80
C ASP A 38 8.59 -9.32 10.31
N PRO A 39 8.90 -10.20 11.27
CA PRO A 39 7.93 -11.13 11.85
C PRO A 39 6.73 -10.45 12.53
N ASP A 40 6.94 -9.22 13.01
CA ASP A 40 6.01 -8.46 13.83
C ASP A 40 5.36 -7.30 13.06
N PHE A 41 5.42 -7.35 11.72
CA PHE A 41 4.88 -6.32 10.85
C PHE A 41 3.39 -6.03 11.12
N TYR A 42 3.01 -4.78 10.86
CA TYR A 42 1.62 -4.34 10.99
C TYR A 42 0.93 -4.27 9.63
N ALA A 43 -0.21 -4.96 9.47
CA ALA A 43 -1.04 -4.88 8.27
C ALA A 43 -2.19 -3.87 8.45
N ASP A 44 -2.29 -2.89 7.55
CA ASP A 44 -3.37 -1.90 7.53
C ASP A 44 -4.27 -2.15 6.31
N GLY A 45 -5.33 -2.92 6.50
CA GLY A 45 -6.13 -3.42 5.38
C GLY A 45 -5.47 -4.59 4.63
N LEU A 46 -5.91 -4.87 3.40
CA LEU A 46 -5.46 -6.05 2.64
C LEU A 46 -4.19 -5.79 1.81
N ASP A 47 -3.95 -4.55 1.42
CA ASP A 47 -2.95 -4.14 0.44
C ASP A 47 -1.87 -3.20 1.01
N GLU A 48 -1.95 -2.83 2.30
CA GLU A 48 -0.93 -2.01 2.97
C GLU A 48 -0.37 -2.72 4.21
N ALA A 49 0.92 -2.50 4.46
CA ALA A 49 1.65 -2.99 5.62
C ALA A 49 2.81 -2.06 5.98
N TYR A 50 3.20 -2.07 7.25
CA TYR A 50 4.34 -1.36 7.80
C TYR A 50 5.30 -2.39 8.41
N LEU A 51 6.57 -2.28 8.05
CA LEU A 51 7.62 -3.20 8.47
C LEU A 51 8.77 -2.41 9.10
N ASP A 52 9.30 -2.90 10.22
CA ASP A 52 10.58 -2.45 10.77
C ASP A 52 11.71 -3.34 10.27
N LEU A 53 12.49 -2.81 9.31
CA LEU A 53 13.58 -3.54 8.68
C LEU A 53 14.92 -3.41 9.43
N THR A 54 14.95 -2.73 10.58
CA THR A 54 16.20 -2.41 11.30
C THR A 54 17.03 -3.66 11.58
N THR A 55 16.42 -4.67 12.21
CA THR A 55 17.10 -5.94 12.55
C THR A 55 17.47 -6.73 11.29
N TYR A 56 16.57 -6.78 10.31
CA TYR A 56 16.79 -7.53 9.07
C TYR A 56 18.01 -7.01 8.31
N ILE A 57 18.12 -5.69 8.16
CA ILE A 57 19.22 -5.05 7.41
C ILE A 57 20.56 -5.27 8.11
N GLN A 58 20.61 -5.18 9.45
CA GLN A 58 21.83 -5.48 10.21
C GLN A 58 22.32 -6.91 9.96
N ASN A 59 21.41 -7.88 9.84
CA ASN A 59 21.74 -9.25 9.49
C ASN A 59 22.14 -9.38 8.01
N ARG A 60 21.44 -8.67 7.11
CA ARG A 60 21.73 -8.67 5.67
C ARG A 60 23.15 -8.20 5.36
N PHE A 61 23.66 -7.20 6.08
CA PHE A 61 25.06 -6.78 5.95
C PHE A 61 26.07 -7.88 6.28
N ARG A 62 25.70 -8.84 7.13
CA ARG A 62 26.55 -9.99 7.49
C ARG A 62 26.42 -11.13 6.48
N THR A 63 25.23 -11.37 5.94
CA THR A 63 24.96 -12.49 5.03
C THR A 63 25.27 -12.17 3.56
N GLY A 64 25.36 -10.89 3.19
CA GLY A 64 25.71 -10.46 1.84
C GLY A 64 24.53 -10.43 0.87
N SER A 65 24.82 -10.39 -0.42
CA SER A 65 23.81 -10.36 -1.48
C SER A 65 23.06 -11.68 -1.60
N VAL A 66 21.78 -11.63 -1.99
CA VAL A 66 20.95 -12.82 -2.22
C VAL A 66 20.52 -12.87 -3.68
N GLU A 67 20.62 -14.06 -4.26
CA GLU A 67 20.15 -14.36 -5.60
C GLU A 67 18.79 -15.06 -5.53
N HIS A 68 17.90 -14.71 -6.46
CA HIS A 68 16.61 -15.36 -6.64
C HIS A 68 16.45 -15.77 -8.10
N GLU A 69 15.81 -16.92 -8.32
CA GLU A 69 15.25 -17.26 -9.63
C GLU A 69 14.12 -16.27 -9.95
N ARG A 70 14.09 -15.78 -11.20
CA ARG A 70 13.05 -14.90 -11.72
C ARG A 70 12.35 -15.58 -12.89
N ILE A 71 11.03 -15.66 -12.79
CA ILE A 71 10.15 -16.21 -13.81
C ILE A 71 9.24 -15.10 -14.33
N ARG A 72 9.19 -14.97 -15.66
CA ARG A 72 8.32 -14.00 -16.36
C ARG A 72 7.68 -14.65 -17.58
N TYR A 73 6.59 -14.07 -18.07
CA TYR A 73 5.83 -14.60 -19.19
C TYR A 73 5.71 -13.61 -20.35
N MET A 74 5.72 -14.10 -21.58
CA MET A 74 5.48 -13.30 -22.78
C MET A 74 4.73 -14.11 -23.86
N GLY A 75 4.51 -13.47 -25.02
CA GLY A 75 3.76 -14.03 -26.13
C GLY A 75 2.31 -13.54 -26.14
N GLU A 76 1.41 -14.31 -26.75
CA GLU A 76 0.01 -13.89 -26.96
C GLU A 76 -0.88 -14.07 -25.71
N CYS A 77 -0.37 -14.77 -24.70
CA CYS A 77 -1.08 -15.12 -23.48
C CYS A 77 -0.68 -14.22 -22.29
N VAL A 78 -1.67 -13.55 -21.68
CA VAL A 78 -1.51 -12.75 -20.46
C VAL A 78 -2.16 -13.40 -19.22
N CYS A 79 -2.43 -14.71 -19.27
CA CYS A 79 -3.11 -15.41 -18.17
C CYS A 79 -2.23 -15.70 -16.96
N ARG A 80 -0.91 -15.48 -17.05
CA ARG A 80 0.03 -15.56 -15.93
C ARG A 80 0.87 -14.29 -15.89
N LEU A 81 1.26 -13.94 -14.68
CA LEU A 81 2.05 -12.78 -14.34
C LEU A 81 3.24 -13.26 -13.50
N PRO A 82 4.35 -12.50 -13.44
CA PRO A 82 4.56 -11.22 -14.13
C PRO A 82 4.88 -11.36 -15.62
N LEU A 83 4.61 -10.32 -16.39
CA LEU A 83 4.96 -10.25 -17.82
C LEU A 83 6.38 -9.71 -18.00
N VAL A 84 7.04 -10.10 -19.08
CA VAL A 84 8.30 -9.46 -19.50
C VAL A 84 7.96 -8.04 -19.99
N ALA A 85 8.67 -7.04 -19.46
CA ALA A 85 8.49 -5.66 -19.90
C ALA A 85 9.08 -5.45 -21.31
N GLU A 86 8.51 -4.54 -22.09
CA GLU A 86 8.91 -4.32 -23.50
C GLU A 86 10.40 -4.00 -23.66
N ASN A 87 10.94 -3.19 -22.73
CA ASN A 87 12.35 -2.82 -22.71
C ASN A 87 13.30 -3.98 -22.35
N GLU A 88 12.80 -5.06 -21.74
CA GLU A 88 13.62 -6.21 -21.36
C GLU A 88 13.73 -7.26 -22.48
N ILE A 89 12.87 -7.20 -23.50
CA ILE A 89 12.79 -8.20 -24.59
C ILE A 89 14.14 -8.37 -25.29
N HIS A 90 14.88 -7.28 -25.49
CA HIS A 90 16.18 -7.29 -26.18
C HIS A 90 17.35 -7.76 -25.30
N HIS A 91 17.14 -7.99 -24.01
CA HIS A 91 18.18 -8.34 -23.03
C HIS A 91 18.04 -9.77 -22.47
N LEU A 92 17.37 -10.67 -23.19
CA LEU A 92 17.10 -12.05 -22.75
C LEU A 92 18.18 -13.07 -23.13
N ASN A 93 19.36 -12.61 -23.57
CA ASN A 93 20.39 -13.48 -24.15
C ASN A 93 20.94 -14.56 -23.19
N LYS A 94 20.72 -14.42 -21.88
CA LYS A 94 21.11 -15.40 -20.84
C LYS A 94 19.92 -16.13 -20.20
N ALA A 95 18.69 -15.87 -20.65
CA ALA A 95 17.51 -16.47 -20.06
C ALA A 95 17.17 -17.80 -20.74
N GLU A 96 16.70 -18.75 -19.95
CA GLU A 96 16.09 -19.98 -20.47
C GLU A 96 14.65 -19.68 -20.90
N ILE A 97 14.29 -20.06 -22.13
CA ILE A 97 12.96 -19.81 -22.68
C ILE A 97 12.30 -21.13 -23.07
N THR A 98 11.15 -21.42 -22.47
CA THR A 98 10.32 -22.59 -22.80
C THR A 98 8.95 -22.15 -23.29
N GLU A 99 8.33 -22.90 -24.20
CA GLU A 99 7.02 -22.60 -24.75
C GLU A 99 5.95 -23.59 -24.28
N GLU A 100 4.74 -23.09 -24.05
CA GLU A 100 3.59 -23.93 -23.67
C GLU A 100 2.27 -23.34 -24.18
N ILE A 101 1.27 -24.20 -24.38
CA ILE A 101 -0.09 -23.76 -24.72
C ILE A 101 -0.87 -23.53 -23.42
N CYS A 102 -1.39 -22.31 -23.24
CA CYS A 102 -2.14 -21.96 -22.04
C CYS A 102 -3.44 -22.77 -21.92
N THR A 103 -3.63 -23.49 -20.81
CA THR A 103 -4.84 -24.28 -20.57
C THR A 103 -6.11 -23.45 -20.52
N LYS A 104 -6.02 -22.19 -20.09
CA LYS A 104 -7.15 -21.25 -19.92
C LYS A 104 -7.57 -20.56 -21.23
N CYS A 105 -6.64 -19.97 -21.97
CA CYS A 105 -6.96 -19.18 -23.17
C CYS A 105 -6.53 -19.83 -24.49
N LYS A 106 -5.89 -21.00 -24.44
CA LYS A 106 -5.39 -21.79 -25.60
C LYS A 106 -4.35 -21.08 -26.49
N LYS A 107 -3.85 -19.92 -26.07
CA LYS A 107 -2.78 -19.19 -26.76
C LYS A 107 -1.39 -19.68 -26.35
N LEU A 108 -0.42 -19.51 -27.24
CA LEU A 108 0.99 -19.78 -26.98
C LEU A 108 1.51 -18.80 -25.90
N ARG A 109 2.24 -19.33 -24.93
CA ARG A 109 2.94 -18.57 -23.89
C ARG A 109 4.39 -18.99 -23.87
N LYS A 110 5.31 -18.02 -23.78
CA LYS A 110 6.71 -18.27 -23.47
C LYS A 110 6.98 -17.97 -22.01
N CYS A 111 7.63 -18.91 -21.33
CA CYS A 111 8.10 -18.79 -19.95
C CYS A 111 9.60 -18.48 -20.01
N VAL A 112 10.01 -17.40 -19.38
CA VAL A 112 11.38 -16.89 -19.36
C VAL A 112 11.91 -17.03 -17.94
N ARG A 113 13.00 -17.77 -17.78
CA ARG A 113 13.69 -17.96 -16.49
C ARG A 113 15.09 -17.39 -16.53
N ASP A 114 15.43 -16.60 -15.53
CA ASP A 114 16.79 -16.14 -15.28
C ASP A 114 17.01 -15.94 -13.77
N HIS A 115 18.15 -15.37 -13.40
CA HIS A 115 18.51 -15.09 -12.01
C HIS A 115 18.72 -13.60 -11.82
N ILE A 116 18.39 -13.11 -10.64
CA ILE A 116 18.59 -11.72 -10.24
C ILE A 116 19.16 -11.66 -8.82
N THR A 117 20.18 -10.83 -8.65
CA THR A 117 20.83 -10.60 -7.36
C THR A 117 20.35 -9.28 -6.75
N PHE A 118 20.17 -9.27 -5.44
CA PHE A 118 19.86 -8.08 -4.65
C PHE A 118 20.99 -7.82 -3.66
N GLY A 119 21.42 -6.57 -3.60
CA GLY A 119 22.48 -6.11 -2.69
C GLY A 119 22.07 -6.12 -1.21
N VAL A 120 22.83 -5.36 -0.41
CA VAL A 120 22.65 -5.28 1.05
C VAL A 120 22.04 -3.95 1.52
N ASP A 121 22.05 -2.91 0.68
CA ASP A 121 21.44 -1.63 1.01
C ASP A 121 19.91 -1.76 1.15
N ILE A 122 19.30 -0.89 1.96
CA ILE A 122 17.85 -0.92 2.21
C ILE A 122 17.02 -0.76 0.93
N ASP A 123 17.49 0.00 -0.07
CA ASP A 123 16.79 0.11 -1.34
C ASP A 123 16.76 -1.25 -2.06
N GLU A 124 17.83 -2.03 -1.99
CA GLU A 124 17.91 -3.36 -2.57
C GLU A 124 17.05 -4.38 -1.82
N VAL A 125 17.01 -4.31 -0.48
CA VAL A 125 16.14 -5.17 0.35
C VAL A 125 14.67 -4.93 0.03
N VAL A 126 14.26 -3.66 -0.11
CA VAL A 126 12.88 -3.32 -0.44
C VAL A 126 12.56 -3.66 -1.91
N ARG A 127 13.53 -3.50 -2.82
CA ARG A 127 13.39 -3.97 -4.21
C ARG A 127 13.21 -5.49 -4.28
N GLU A 128 13.96 -6.24 -3.47
CA GLU A 128 13.82 -7.70 -3.31
C GLU A 128 12.44 -8.07 -2.81
N MET A 129 11.96 -7.42 -1.76
CA MET A 129 10.63 -7.70 -1.18
C MET A 129 9.52 -7.47 -2.22
N ARG A 130 9.56 -6.35 -2.93
CA ARG A 130 8.60 -6.03 -4.00
C ARG A 130 8.66 -7.04 -5.15
N PHE A 131 9.87 -7.44 -5.54
CA PHE A 131 10.10 -8.48 -6.53
C PHE A 131 9.48 -9.82 -6.11
N ARG A 132 9.71 -10.26 -4.86
CA ARG A 132 9.15 -11.52 -4.35
C ARG A 132 7.63 -11.49 -4.32
N VAL A 133 7.01 -10.35 -3.97
CA VAL A 133 5.55 -10.18 -4.03
C VAL A 133 5.05 -10.31 -5.46
N GLU A 134 5.72 -9.68 -6.42
CA GLU A 134 5.36 -9.77 -7.84
C GLU A 134 5.52 -11.19 -8.40
N GLN A 135 6.60 -11.90 -8.05
CA GLN A 135 6.80 -13.30 -8.45
C GLN A 135 5.74 -14.24 -7.87
N ALA A 136 5.34 -14.04 -6.61
CA ALA A 136 4.41 -14.94 -5.93
C ALA A 136 2.94 -14.66 -6.26
N VAL A 137 2.56 -13.40 -6.42
CA VAL A 137 1.16 -12.96 -6.58
C VAL A 137 0.86 -12.53 -8.02
N GLY A 138 1.89 -12.17 -8.79
CA GLY A 138 1.74 -11.57 -10.11
C GLY A 138 1.33 -10.09 -10.07
N LEU A 139 1.34 -9.47 -8.90
CA LEU A 139 0.91 -8.08 -8.68
C LEU A 139 2.09 -7.24 -8.17
N THR A 140 2.17 -6.01 -8.65
CA THR A 140 3.18 -5.06 -8.19
C THR A 140 2.72 -4.34 -6.93
N CYS A 141 3.69 -3.92 -6.11
CA CYS A 141 3.46 -3.01 -5.00
C CYS A 141 4.47 -1.86 -5.03
N SER A 142 4.11 -0.74 -4.41
CA SER A 142 5.00 0.41 -4.19
C SER A 142 5.38 0.49 -2.73
N ALA A 143 6.55 1.05 -2.43
CA ALA A 143 7.08 1.10 -1.07
C ALA A 143 7.68 2.46 -0.73
N GLY A 144 7.56 2.85 0.54
CA GLY A 144 8.20 4.04 1.07
C GLY A 144 9.15 3.65 2.18
N ILE A 145 10.38 4.17 2.12
CA ILE A 145 11.43 3.90 3.08
C ILE A 145 11.70 5.20 3.83
N ALA A 146 11.51 5.22 5.13
CA ALA A 146 11.71 6.41 5.93
C ALA A 146 12.00 6.08 7.40
N PRO A 147 12.46 7.05 8.21
CA PRO A 147 12.77 6.84 9.63
C PRO A 147 11.56 6.48 10.50
N ASN A 148 10.35 6.69 9.99
CA ASN A 148 9.13 6.38 10.71
C ASN A 148 7.96 6.15 9.76
N SER A 149 6.88 5.58 10.31
CA SER A 149 5.70 5.14 9.56
C SER A 149 4.94 6.26 8.87
N LEU A 150 4.84 7.44 9.49
CA LEU A 150 4.15 8.58 8.92
C LEU A 150 4.84 9.00 7.61
N LEU A 151 6.16 9.16 7.64
CA LEU A 151 6.94 9.52 6.46
C LEU A 151 6.99 8.36 5.45
N ALA A 152 7.10 7.12 5.91
CA ALA A 152 7.10 5.94 5.03
C ALA A 152 5.79 5.82 4.24
N LYS A 153 4.64 6.11 4.87
CA LYS A 153 3.34 6.13 4.22
C LYS A 153 3.26 7.19 3.12
N VAL A 154 3.80 8.38 3.36
CA VAL A 154 3.87 9.44 2.34
C VAL A 154 4.80 9.01 1.20
N CYS A 155 5.97 8.48 1.53
CA CYS A 155 6.97 8.05 0.55
C CYS A 155 6.44 6.94 -0.38
N SER A 156 5.61 6.03 0.13
CA SER A 156 5.08 4.91 -0.66
C SER A 156 4.13 5.35 -1.79
N ASP A 157 3.61 6.57 -1.72
CA ASP A 157 2.75 7.17 -2.74
C ASP A 157 3.54 7.96 -3.82
N ILE A 158 4.79 8.33 -3.58
CA ILE A 158 5.55 9.26 -4.46
C ILE A 158 5.82 8.65 -5.83
N ASN A 159 6.36 7.42 -5.85
CA ASN A 159 6.75 6.72 -7.07
C ASN A 159 5.74 5.64 -7.47
N LYS A 160 4.45 5.84 -7.16
CA LYS A 160 3.39 4.95 -7.67
C LYS A 160 3.18 5.15 -9.18
N PRO A 161 2.86 4.10 -9.96
CA PRO A 161 2.81 2.69 -9.56
C PRO A 161 4.17 1.98 -9.66
N ASN A 162 4.30 0.84 -8.98
CA ASN A 162 5.48 -0.06 -9.02
C ASN A 162 6.85 0.64 -8.81
N GLY A 163 6.91 1.62 -7.91
CA GLY A 163 8.17 2.27 -7.53
C GLY A 163 8.39 2.28 -6.03
N GLN A 164 9.57 2.75 -5.63
CA GLN A 164 9.88 3.00 -4.23
C GLN A 164 10.55 4.37 -4.07
N TYR A 165 10.42 4.96 -2.89
CA TYR A 165 11.08 6.20 -2.54
C TYR A 165 11.70 6.10 -1.16
N ARG A 166 12.97 6.51 -1.03
CA ARG A 166 13.70 6.56 0.23
C ARG A 166 13.89 7.99 0.69
N LEU A 167 13.38 8.29 1.88
CA LEU A 167 13.74 9.45 2.66
C LEU A 167 14.87 9.07 3.62
N LEU A 168 16.01 9.76 3.52
CA LEU A 168 17.18 9.50 4.35
C LEU A 168 16.88 9.75 5.84
N ASN A 169 17.54 8.96 6.71
CA ASN A 169 17.44 9.10 8.16
C ASN A 169 18.37 10.21 8.70
N GLU A 170 18.20 11.40 8.13
CA GLU A 170 18.93 12.60 8.50
C GLU A 170 17.93 13.72 8.75
N ARG A 171 18.12 14.46 9.85
CA ARG A 171 17.22 15.54 10.24
C ARG A 171 17.00 16.55 9.11
N GLU A 172 18.07 16.97 8.43
CA GLU A 172 18.00 17.95 7.36
C GLU A 172 17.23 17.41 6.13
N ALA A 173 17.41 16.13 5.79
CA ALA A 173 16.64 15.49 4.72
C ALA A 173 15.13 15.46 5.07
N VAL A 174 14.78 15.12 6.31
CA VAL A 174 13.39 15.09 6.79
C VAL A 174 12.77 16.48 6.76
N LEU A 175 13.45 17.51 7.29
CA LEU A 175 12.92 18.87 7.31
C LEU A 175 12.80 19.47 5.90
N THR A 176 13.77 19.19 5.03
CA THR A 176 13.71 19.60 3.62
C THR A 176 12.53 18.96 2.92
N PHE A 177 12.30 17.65 3.15
CA PHE A 177 11.16 16.94 2.59
C PHE A 177 9.82 17.52 3.04
N LEU A 178 9.69 17.87 4.34
CA LEU A 178 8.46 18.43 4.89
C LEU A 178 8.19 19.87 4.45
N LYS A 179 9.24 20.64 4.12
CA LYS A 179 9.12 22.06 3.80
C LYS A 179 8.06 22.34 2.72
N ASP A 180 8.06 21.54 1.67
CA ASP A 180 7.17 21.72 0.52
C ASP A 180 6.04 20.69 0.44
N LEU A 181 5.94 19.77 1.41
CA LEU A 181 4.92 18.72 1.42
C LEU A 181 3.53 19.31 1.69
N PRO A 182 2.55 19.13 0.79
CA PRO A 182 1.18 19.58 1.04
C PRO A 182 0.55 18.81 2.20
N ILE A 183 -0.16 19.51 3.10
CA ILE A 183 -0.80 18.89 4.27
C ILE A 183 -1.76 17.74 3.90
N ARG A 184 -2.39 17.81 2.72
CA ARG A 184 -3.34 16.80 2.22
C ARG A 184 -2.69 15.44 1.94
N LYS A 185 -1.36 15.40 1.78
CA LYS A 185 -0.59 14.16 1.61
C LYS A 185 -0.36 13.42 2.93
N ILE A 186 -0.58 14.07 4.07
CA ILE A 186 -0.44 13.44 5.38
C ILE A 186 -1.64 12.55 5.67
N SER A 187 -1.39 11.27 5.96
CA SER A 187 -2.42 10.34 6.43
C SER A 187 -3.05 10.85 7.73
N GLY A 188 -4.37 10.99 7.74
CA GLY A 188 -5.14 11.61 8.83
C GLY A 188 -5.69 13.01 8.49
N ILE A 189 -5.15 13.69 7.46
CA ILE A 189 -5.69 14.97 6.98
C ILE A 189 -6.60 14.71 5.77
N GLY A 190 -7.90 14.56 6.06
CA GLY A 190 -8.95 14.43 5.04
C GLY A 190 -9.39 15.76 4.44
N PRO A 191 -10.27 15.75 3.41
CA PRO A 191 -10.71 16.95 2.70
C PRO A 191 -11.33 18.05 3.60
N VAL A 192 -12.05 17.65 4.65
CA VAL A 192 -12.66 18.60 5.59
C VAL A 192 -11.58 19.31 6.41
N MET A 193 -10.65 18.56 7.00
CA MET A 193 -9.57 19.15 7.79
C MET A 193 -8.64 20.00 6.91
N GLU A 194 -8.35 19.55 5.69
CA GLU A 194 -7.62 20.36 4.71
C GLU A 194 -8.32 21.70 4.46
N ALA A 195 -9.64 21.71 4.22
CA ALA A 195 -10.38 22.94 3.99
C ALA A 195 -10.35 23.89 5.20
N VAL A 196 -10.47 23.37 6.42
CA VAL A 196 -10.36 24.15 7.66
C VAL A 196 -8.98 24.78 7.80
N LEU A 197 -7.91 23.99 7.59
CA LEU A 197 -6.54 24.44 7.68
C LEU A 197 -6.22 25.49 6.60
N LYS A 198 -6.71 25.30 5.37
CA LYS A 198 -6.61 26.30 4.30
C LYS A 198 -7.33 27.60 4.62
N GLY A 199 -8.49 27.52 5.29
CA GLY A 199 -9.25 28.69 5.73
C GLY A 199 -8.48 29.61 6.69
N ILE A 200 -7.45 29.10 7.36
CA ILE A 200 -6.55 29.86 8.23
C ILE A 200 -5.13 30.03 7.63
N GLY A 201 -4.98 29.77 6.33
CA GLY A 201 -3.74 29.98 5.58
C GLY A 201 -2.66 28.91 5.78
N LEU A 202 -3.04 27.67 6.10
CA LEU A 202 -2.13 26.53 6.21
C LEU A 202 -2.32 25.58 5.03
N GLU A 203 -1.27 25.34 4.26
CA GLU A 203 -1.28 24.51 3.05
C GLU A 203 -0.16 23.46 3.02
N LYS A 204 0.97 23.75 3.65
CA LYS A 204 2.17 22.91 3.69
C LYS A 204 2.50 22.48 5.12
N CYS A 205 3.26 21.41 5.26
CA CYS A 205 3.67 20.90 6.57
C CYS A 205 4.53 21.90 7.37
N VAL A 206 5.31 22.76 6.70
CA VAL A 206 6.10 23.82 7.37
C VAL A 206 5.20 24.82 8.10
N ASP A 207 4.02 25.10 7.56
CA ASP A 207 3.08 26.07 8.12
C ASP A 207 2.63 25.65 9.52
N PHE A 208 2.54 24.34 9.80
CA PHE A 208 2.22 23.85 11.14
C PHE A 208 3.23 24.30 12.19
N TYR A 209 4.52 24.38 11.85
CA TYR A 209 5.55 24.86 12.76
C TYR A 209 5.51 26.39 12.89
N GLU A 210 5.43 27.10 11.77
CA GLU A 210 5.44 28.56 11.73
C GLU A 210 4.22 29.17 12.43
N ARG A 211 3.06 28.51 12.32
CA ARG A 211 1.78 28.95 12.88
C ARG A 211 1.38 28.16 14.14
N ARG A 212 2.30 27.44 14.77
CA ARG A 212 2.02 26.62 15.97
C ARG A 212 1.34 27.40 17.10
N GLY A 213 1.63 28.69 17.25
CA GLY A 213 0.98 29.56 18.22
C GLY A 213 -0.54 29.67 17.99
N ILE A 214 -0.97 30.05 16.78
CA ILE A 214 -2.40 30.15 16.46
C ILE A 214 -3.09 28.78 16.47
N ILE A 215 -2.40 27.72 16.03
CA ILE A 215 -2.94 26.36 16.05
C ILE A 215 -3.29 25.93 17.49
N SER A 216 -2.44 26.26 18.46
CA SER A 216 -2.68 25.92 19.87
C SER A 216 -3.92 26.59 20.47
N LEU A 217 -4.35 27.72 19.91
CA LEU A 217 -5.53 28.47 20.35
C LEU A 217 -6.82 28.02 19.66
N LEU A 218 -6.73 27.57 18.39
CA LEU A 218 -7.88 27.21 17.57
C LEU A 218 -8.26 25.73 17.62
N PHE A 219 -7.31 24.86 17.94
CA PHE A 219 -7.51 23.41 17.91
C PHE A 219 -7.38 22.79 19.31
N THR A 220 -8.00 21.62 19.48
CA THR A 220 -7.82 20.84 20.70
C THR A 220 -6.35 20.47 20.92
N GLN A 221 -5.95 20.26 22.17
CA GLN A 221 -4.59 19.85 22.51
C GLN A 221 -4.12 18.64 21.69
N ARG A 222 -4.98 17.63 21.49
CA ARG A 222 -4.64 16.44 20.69
C ARG A 222 -4.32 16.78 19.23
N SER A 223 -5.11 17.66 18.63
CA SER A 223 -4.88 18.12 17.25
C SER A 223 -3.61 18.95 17.15
N TYR A 224 -3.38 19.87 18.09
CA TYR A 224 -2.15 20.65 18.16
C TYR A 224 -0.90 19.75 18.26
N GLU A 225 -0.90 18.79 19.18
CA GLU A 225 0.21 17.84 19.35
C GLU A 225 0.43 17.00 18.08
N TYR A 226 -0.64 16.58 17.42
CA TYR A 226 -0.56 15.86 16.14
C TYR A 226 0.05 16.72 15.03
N PHE A 227 -0.39 17.96 14.86
CA PHE A 227 0.17 18.88 13.87
C PHE A 227 1.64 19.23 14.16
N LEU A 228 2.00 19.41 15.43
CA LEU A 228 3.39 19.68 15.81
C LEU A 228 4.30 18.48 15.50
N ARG A 229 3.82 17.25 15.73
CA ARG A 229 4.55 16.03 15.36
C ARG A 229 4.77 15.93 13.85
N ILE A 230 3.74 16.22 13.04
CA ILE A 230 3.87 16.29 11.57
C ILE A 230 4.92 17.32 11.17
N ALA A 231 4.86 18.52 11.75
CA ALA A 231 5.76 19.61 11.42
C ALA A 231 7.24 19.27 11.69
N LEU A 232 7.48 18.38 12.67
CA LEU A 232 8.80 17.89 13.04
C LEU A 232 9.17 16.56 12.38
N GLY A 233 8.28 15.96 11.58
CA GLY A 233 8.50 14.66 10.94
C GLY A 233 8.53 13.49 11.92
N ILE A 234 7.88 13.61 13.07
CA ILE A 234 7.87 12.60 14.12
C ILE A 234 6.56 11.82 14.06
N SER A 235 6.61 10.50 14.15
CA SER A 235 5.43 9.66 14.37
C SER A 235 5.45 9.06 15.77
N GLN A 236 4.32 8.50 16.19
CA GLN A 236 4.37 7.52 17.28
C GLN A 236 5.17 6.31 16.82
N VAL A 237 6.03 5.78 17.70
CA VAL A 237 6.75 4.52 17.45
C VAL A 237 5.68 3.44 17.31
N PHE A 238 5.64 2.76 16.17
CA PHE A 238 4.83 1.55 16.04
C PHE A 238 5.42 0.52 17.01
N SER A 239 4.66 0.17 18.04
CA SER A 239 4.99 -0.94 18.93
C SER A 239 4.12 -2.11 18.51
N ALA A 240 4.77 -3.18 18.04
CA ALA A 240 4.10 -4.44 17.69
C ALA A 240 3.33 -5.06 18.87
N ASP A 241 3.71 -4.71 20.12
CA ASP A 241 3.05 -5.16 21.34
C ASP A 241 1.64 -4.58 21.54
N GLN A 242 1.27 -3.52 20.81
CA GLN A 242 -0.11 -3.06 20.79
C GLN A 242 -0.95 -3.91 19.84
N LYS A 243 -1.21 -5.18 20.21
CA LYS A 243 -2.26 -5.97 19.58
C LYS A 243 -3.57 -5.20 19.68
N MET A 244 -3.93 -4.50 18.61
CA MET A 244 -5.15 -3.71 18.54
C MET A 244 -6.35 -4.64 18.74
N ARG A 245 -6.94 -4.60 19.93
CA ARG A 245 -8.18 -5.31 20.20
C ARG A 245 -9.30 -4.65 19.42
N ARG A 246 -10.03 -5.44 18.63
CA ARG A 246 -11.23 -4.98 17.93
C ARG A 246 -12.22 -4.37 18.94
N LYS A 247 -12.61 -3.12 18.71
CA LYS A 247 -13.48 -2.37 19.64
C LYS A 247 -14.97 -2.58 19.36
N SER A 248 -15.34 -2.79 18.10
CA SER A 248 -16.72 -3.00 17.67
C SER A 248 -16.79 -3.94 16.46
N ILE A 249 -17.97 -4.51 16.23
CA ILE A 249 -18.35 -5.18 14.99
C ILE A 249 -19.72 -4.62 14.59
N SER A 250 -19.86 -4.23 13.33
CA SER A 250 -21.11 -3.73 12.78
C SER A 250 -21.34 -4.32 11.40
N THR A 251 -22.59 -4.28 10.96
CA THR A 251 -22.95 -4.50 9.57
C THR A 251 -23.99 -3.47 9.16
N GLU A 252 -23.86 -2.98 7.95
CA GLU A 252 -24.81 -2.06 7.35
C GLU A 252 -25.10 -2.50 5.91
N ARG A 253 -26.28 -2.13 5.42
CA ARG A 253 -26.69 -2.35 4.02
C ARG A 253 -27.45 -1.11 3.56
N THR A 254 -27.08 -0.59 2.40
CA THR A 254 -27.86 0.44 1.71
C THR A 254 -28.89 -0.24 0.81
N PHE A 255 -30.15 0.20 0.90
CA PHE A 255 -31.28 -0.25 0.10
C PHE A 255 -32.09 0.95 -0.39
N HIS A 256 -33.06 0.71 -1.28
CA HIS A 256 -33.92 1.79 -1.79
C HIS A 256 -34.82 2.34 -0.67
N PRO A 257 -35.15 3.64 -0.66
CA PRO A 257 -36.05 4.21 0.34
C PRO A 257 -37.39 3.47 0.37
N THR A 258 -37.83 3.07 1.57
CA THR A 258 -39.13 2.43 1.80
C THR A 258 -39.74 2.94 3.10
N GLY A 259 -41.06 3.11 3.11
CA GLY A 259 -41.84 3.36 4.33
C GLY A 259 -42.56 2.10 4.85
N ASP A 260 -42.42 0.98 4.14
CA ASP A 260 -43.07 -0.28 4.51
C ASP A 260 -42.32 -0.96 5.67
N LEU A 261 -43.02 -1.15 6.78
CA LEU A 261 -42.47 -1.76 7.98
C LEU A 261 -42.08 -3.22 7.74
N GLY A 262 -42.83 -3.95 6.90
CA GLY A 262 -42.52 -5.35 6.55
C GLY A 262 -41.15 -5.47 5.91
N THR A 263 -40.89 -4.67 4.87
CA THR A 263 -39.61 -4.60 4.16
C THR A 263 -38.46 -4.20 5.08
N LEU A 264 -38.67 -3.22 5.98
CA LEU A 264 -37.65 -2.83 6.95
C LEU A 264 -37.33 -3.97 7.94
N LEU A 265 -38.35 -4.66 8.42
CA LEU A 265 -38.18 -5.81 9.31
C LEU A 265 -37.46 -6.95 8.58
N GLU A 266 -37.78 -7.25 7.33
CA GLU A 266 -37.07 -8.26 6.54
C GLU A 266 -35.59 -7.89 6.35
N GLU A 267 -35.29 -6.67 5.90
CA GLU A 267 -33.90 -6.20 5.72
C GLU A 267 -33.11 -6.18 7.03
N MET A 268 -33.77 -5.95 8.17
CA MET A 268 -33.16 -6.04 9.51
C MET A 268 -33.01 -7.48 10.02
N LEU A 269 -33.99 -8.36 9.78
CA LEU A 269 -34.09 -9.70 10.36
C LEU A 269 -33.37 -10.79 9.56
N CYS A 270 -33.09 -10.55 8.26
CA CYS A 270 -32.46 -11.55 7.36
C CYS A 270 -31.05 -12.02 7.79
N ARG A 271 -30.56 -11.64 8.97
CA ARG A 271 -29.25 -12.01 9.51
C ARG A 271 -29.24 -12.74 10.85
N TYR A 272 -30.38 -12.92 11.53
CA TYR A 272 -30.38 -13.69 12.77
C TYR A 272 -30.44 -15.21 12.57
N PHE A 273 -30.77 -15.71 11.36
CA PHE A 273 -31.05 -17.14 11.14
C PHE A 273 -29.99 -17.96 10.39
N PHE A 274 -28.87 -17.37 9.95
CA PHE A 274 -27.81 -18.12 9.26
C PHE A 274 -26.42 -17.67 9.71
N SER A 275 -25.94 -18.13 10.87
CA SER A 275 -24.50 -18.20 11.22
C SER A 275 -24.22 -19.03 12.50
N PHE A 276 -24.88 -20.17 12.66
CA PHE A 276 -24.36 -21.28 13.47
C PHE A 276 -24.63 -22.57 12.69
N GLY A 277 -23.65 -22.97 11.88
CA GLY A 277 -23.61 -24.19 11.09
C GLY A 277 -22.20 -24.39 10.58
#